data_AF-A0A7V4E9V2-F1
#
_entry.id   AF-A0A7V4E9V2-F1
#
_cell.length_a   1.000
_cell.length_b   1.000
_cell.length_c   1.000
_cell.angle_alpha   90.00
_cell.angle_beta   90.00
_cell.angle_gamma   90.00
#
_symmetry.space_group_name_H-M   'P 1'
#
loop_
_entity.id
_entity.type
_entity.pdbx_description
1 polymer ?
#
loop_
_entity_poly.entity_id
_entity_poly.type
_entity_poly.pdbx_seq_one_letter_code
_entity_poly.pdbx_strand_id
1 'polypeptide(L)'
;MVVDLSFKDKETGEIYFIEIKSPKPNKDQTRQTKQKFSFLLATYENSKAYYALSYNPYGERKENYKWEFTKMFFDLDKEVLIGREFWDFLGGEGTYDEILQIFKKVGERKGKEITKRLIERF
;
A
#
# COMPACT_ATOMS: atom_id res chain seq x y z
N MET A 1 1.37 7.02 -18.46
CA MET A 1 1.34 7.23 -17.00
C MET A 1 1.94 6.00 -16.35
N VAL A 2 2.68 6.16 -15.25
CA VAL A 2 3.37 5.05 -14.56
C VAL A 2 2.77 4.89 -13.16
N VAL A 3 2.59 3.64 -12.75
CA VAL A 3 2.25 3.22 -11.38
C VAL A 3 3.35 2.33 -10.84
N ASP A 4 3.41 2.13 -9.53
CA ASP A 4 4.44 1.32 -8.89
C ASP A 4 4.34 -0.17 -9.30
N LEU A 5 3.12 -0.69 -9.41
CA LEU A 5 2.87 -2.06 -9.87
C LEU A 5 1.72 -2.10 -10.90
N SER A 6 1.90 -2.91 -11.94
CA SER A 6 0.83 -3.29 -12.86
C SER A 6 0.94 -4.75 -13.25
N PHE A 7 -0.16 -5.49 -13.17
CA PHE A 7 -0.20 -6.89 -13.60
C PHE A 7 -1.58 -7.26 -14.13
N LYS A 8 -1.62 -8.34 -14.91
CA LYS A 8 -2.85 -8.91 -15.44
C LYS A 8 -3.06 -10.27 -14.80
N ASP A 9 -4.25 -10.46 -14.23
CA ASP A 9 -4.67 -11.74 -13.73
C ASP A 9 -4.81 -12.73 -14.90
N LYS A 10 -4.18 -13.91 -14.77
CA LYS A 10 -4.10 -14.87 -15.87
C LYS A 10 -5.41 -15.60 -16.12
N GLU A 11 -6.28 -15.72 -15.11
CA GLU A 11 -7.51 -16.49 -15.16
C GLU A 11 -8.69 -15.62 -15.61
N THR A 12 -8.83 -14.45 -14.99
CA THR A 12 -9.93 -13.50 -15.24
C THR A 12 -9.60 -12.50 -16.34
N GLY A 13 -8.32 -12.30 -16.63
CA GLY A 13 -7.86 -11.26 -17.55
C GLY A 13 -7.98 -9.83 -17.02
N GLU A 14 -8.36 -9.62 -15.75
CA GLU A 14 -8.46 -8.30 -15.14
C GLU A 14 -7.09 -7.65 -14.97
N ILE A 15 -6.98 -6.36 -15.28
CA ILE A 15 -5.75 -5.59 -15.14
C ILE A 15 -5.77 -4.81 -13.84
N TYR A 16 -4.74 -4.98 -13.02
CA TYR A 16 -4.59 -4.25 -11.77
C TYR A 16 -3.49 -3.20 -11.88
N PHE A 17 -3.81 -1.98 -11.48
CA PHE A 17 -2.87 -0.88 -11.30
C PHE A 17 -2.77 -0.54 -9.81
N ILE A 18 -1.56 -0.50 -9.26
CA ILE A 18 -1.37 -0.21 -7.83
C ILE A 18 -0.36 0.89 -7.65
N GLU A 19 -0.74 1.92 -6.90
CA GLU A 19 0.17 2.95 -6.41
C GLU A 19 0.41 2.75 -4.92
N ILE A 20 1.66 2.60 -4.52
CA ILE A 20 2.06 2.42 -3.13
C ILE A 20 2.42 3.79 -2.55
N LYS A 21 1.84 4.11 -1.38
CA LYS A 21 2.15 5.35 -0.65
C LYS A 21 2.44 5.08 0.81
N SER A 22 3.09 6.07 1.45
CA SER A 22 3.21 6.07 2.90
C SER A 22 1.82 6.18 3.53
N PRO A 23 1.59 5.64 4.75
CA PRO A 23 0.24 5.56 5.31
C PRO A 23 -0.39 6.89 5.76
N LYS A 24 0.31 8.01 5.57
CA LYS A 24 -0.18 9.37 5.83
C LYS A 24 0.24 10.27 4.66
N PRO A 25 -0.29 10.03 3.45
CA PRO A 25 0.10 10.78 2.26
C PRO A 25 -0.37 12.24 2.35
N ASN A 26 0.30 13.18 1.71
CA ASN A 26 -0.19 14.55 1.65
C ASN A 26 -1.34 14.70 0.63
N LYS A 27 -2.06 15.83 0.73
CA LYS A 27 -3.25 16.12 -0.10
C LYS A 27 -2.96 16.11 -1.59
N ASP A 28 -1.91 16.80 -2.02
CA ASP A 28 -1.59 16.96 -3.45
C ASP A 28 -1.20 15.64 -4.11
N GLN A 29 -0.43 14.80 -3.40
CA GLN A 29 -0.07 13.47 -3.89
C GLN A 29 -1.29 12.57 -4.01
N THR A 30 -2.18 12.61 -3.00
CA THR A 30 -3.42 11.81 -3.02
C THR A 30 -4.33 12.21 -4.20
N ARG A 31 -4.50 13.51 -4.43
CA ARG A 31 -5.27 14.04 -5.57
C ARG A 31 -4.67 13.62 -6.92
N GLN A 32 -3.36 13.74 -7.07
CA GLN A 32 -2.67 13.37 -8.32
C GLN A 32 -2.82 11.88 -8.62
N THR A 33 -2.73 11.01 -7.60
CA THR A 33 -2.97 9.57 -7.79
C THR A 33 -4.41 9.29 -8.21
N LYS A 34 -5.41 9.97 -7.61
CA LYS A 34 -6.81 9.79 -8.01
C LYS A 34 -7.05 10.17 -9.47
N GLN A 35 -6.50 11.31 -9.91
CA GLN A 35 -6.58 11.73 -11.32
C GLN A 35 -5.92 10.69 -12.24
N LYS A 36 -4.73 10.22 -11.88
CA LYS A 36 -4.03 9.15 -12.62
C LYS A 36 -4.88 7.90 -12.76
N PHE A 37 -5.54 7.46 -11.68
CA PHE A 37 -6.41 6.29 -11.71
C PHE A 37 -7.61 6.49 -12.62
N SER A 38 -8.26 7.66 -12.60
CA SER A 38 -9.37 7.96 -13.52
C SER A 38 -8.97 7.80 -14.98
N PHE A 39 -7.79 8.28 -15.38
CA PHE A 39 -7.31 8.10 -16.75
C PHE A 39 -7.01 6.63 -17.07
N LEU A 40 -6.39 5.88 -16.15
CA LEU A 40 -6.09 4.45 -16.36
C LEU A 40 -7.38 3.65 -16.53
N LEU A 41 -8.34 3.81 -15.63
CA LEU A 41 -9.62 3.10 -15.66
C LEU A 41 -10.46 3.45 -16.90
N ALA A 42 -10.35 4.68 -17.42
CA ALA A 42 -11.00 5.07 -18.67
C ALA A 42 -10.29 4.54 -19.93
N THR A 43 -8.99 4.22 -19.84
CA THR A 43 -8.18 3.76 -20.97
C THR A 43 -8.22 2.24 -21.13
N TYR A 44 -8.24 1.52 -20.01
CA TYR A 44 -8.16 0.06 -19.98
C TYR A 44 -9.48 -0.52 -19.48
N GLU A 45 -10.24 -1.14 -20.39
CA GLU A 45 -11.40 -1.94 -20.03
C GLU A 45 -10.99 -3.13 -19.16
N ASN A 46 -11.90 -3.60 -18.30
CA ASN A 46 -11.65 -4.69 -17.34
C ASN A 46 -10.40 -4.42 -16.48
N SER A 47 -10.34 -3.24 -15.85
CA SER A 47 -9.25 -2.86 -14.98
C SER A 47 -9.71 -2.32 -13.62
N LYS A 48 -8.83 -2.46 -12.63
CA LYS A 48 -8.99 -1.91 -11.28
C LYS A 48 -7.72 -1.16 -10.88
N ALA A 49 -7.92 -0.13 -10.07
CA ALA A 49 -6.82 0.67 -9.55
C ALA A 49 -6.91 0.75 -8.02
N TYR A 50 -5.83 0.40 -7.33
CA TYR A 50 -5.77 0.38 -5.88
C TYR A 50 -4.73 1.35 -5.33
N TYR A 51 -5.15 2.15 -4.36
CA TYR A 51 -4.29 2.98 -3.55
C TYR A 51 -3.79 2.13 -2.37
N ALA A 52 -2.54 1.69 -2.44
CA ALA A 52 -1.99 0.75 -1.48
C ALA A 52 -1.17 1.44 -0.38
N LEU A 53 -1.41 1.04 0.86
CA LEU A 53 -0.67 1.47 2.03
C LEU A 53 -0.05 0.24 2.69
N SER A 54 1.27 0.28 2.91
CA SER A 54 2.03 -0.88 3.40
C SER A 54 1.64 -1.34 4.82
N TYR A 55 1.06 -0.47 5.63
CA TYR A 55 0.49 -0.76 6.95
C TYR A 55 -0.53 0.30 7.35
N ASN A 56 -1.33 0.01 8.39
CA ASN A 56 -2.23 0.98 9.00
C ASN A 56 -1.56 1.64 10.23
N PRO A 57 -1.35 2.97 10.26
CA PRO A 57 -0.70 3.65 11.38
C PRO A 57 -1.63 3.82 12.60
N TYR A 58 -2.89 3.36 12.50
CA TYR A 58 -3.91 3.40 13.56
C TYR A 58 -4.25 2.01 14.12
N GLY A 59 -3.36 1.03 13.92
CA GLY A 59 -3.56 -0.37 14.32
C GLY A 59 -4.07 -1.23 13.17
N GLU A 60 -4.04 -2.56 13.33
CA GLU A 60 -4.19 -3.50 12.21
C GLU A 60 -5.53 -3.44 11.48
N ARG A 61 -6.60 -3.09 12.20
CA ARG A 61 -7.97 -3.05 11.69
C ARG A 61 -8.17 -1.87 10.75
N LYS A 62 -8.62 -2.12 9.52
CA LYS A 62 -8.82 -1.08 8.49
C LYS A 62 -9.81 0.00 8.93
N GLU A 63 -10.81 -0.34 9.72
CA GLU A 63 -11.84 0.59 10.21
C GLU A 63 -11.22 1.69 11.10
N ASN A 64 -10.04 1.43 11.68
CA ASN A 64 -9.32 2.42 12.47
C ASN A 64 -8.58 3.45 11.60
N TYR A 65 -8.48 3.25 10.28
CA TYR A 65 -7.77 4.17 9.40
C TYR A 65 -8.51 5.51 9.29
N LYS A 66 -7.85 6.57 9.75
CA LYS A 66 -8.47 7.90 9.97
C LYS A 66 -7.78 9.03 9.22
N TRP A 67 -6.83 8.74 8.34
CA TRP A 67 -6.11 9.81 7.65
C TRP A 67 -6.99 10.51 6.61
N GLU A 68 -7.26 11.80 6.85
CA GLU A 68 -8.28 12.57 6.14
C GLU A 68 -8.06 12.64 4.64
N PHE A 69 -6.82 12.88 4.19
CA PHE A 69 -6.56 13.10 2.76
C PHE A 69 -6.85 11.88 1.91
N THR A 70 -6.61 10.67 2.42
CA THR A 70 -6.99 9.45 1.70
C THR A 70 -8.51 9.35 1.58
N LYS A 71 -9.24 9.54 2.69
CA LYS A 71 -10.70 9.47 2.73
C LYS A 71 -11.40 10.56 1.90
N MET A 72 -10.71 11.68 1.66
CA MET A 72 -11.21 12.78 0.83
C MET A 72 -11.29 12.42 -0.66
N PHE A 73 -10.40 11.56 -1.17
CA PHE A 73 -10.30 11.28 -2.61
C PHE A 73 -10.64 9.83 -2.98
N PHE A 74 -10.58 8.89 -2.03
CA PHE A 74 -10.77 7.47 -2.28
C PHE A 74 -11.87 6.88 -1.40
N ASP A 75 -12.67 5.99 -1.99
CA ASP A 75 -13.54 5.07 -1.26
C ASP A 75 -12.65 4.01 -0.57
N LEU A 76 -12.64 4.00 0.76
CA LEU A 76 -11.75 3.13 1.53
C LEU A 76 -12.00 1.65 1.24
N ASP A 77 -13.25 1.25 1.03
CA ASP A 77 -13.59 -0.18 0.93
C ASP A 77 -13.36 -0.70 -0.48
N LYS A 78 -13.49 0.16 -1.50
CA LYS A 78 -13.39 -0.24 -2.91
C LYS A 78 -12.06 0.06 -3.56
N GLU A 79 -11.37 1.12 -3.12
CA GLU A 79 -10.20 1.66 -3.83
C GLU A 79 -8.91 1.62 -3.03
N VAL A 80 -8.97 1.30 -1.73
CA VAL A 80 -7.80 1.36 -0.84
C VAL A 80 -7.50 -0.02 -0.25
N LEU A 81 -6.26 -0.48 -0.40
CA LEU A 81 -5.75 -1.69 0.24
C LEU A 81 -4.74 -1.31 1.32
N ILE A 82 -4.93 -1.78 2.55
CA ILE A 82 -4.10 -1.39 3.70
C ILE A 82 -3.53 -2.61 4.41
N GLY A 83 -2.20 -2.64 4.60
CA GLY A 83 -1.53 -3.67 5.39
C GLY A 83 -1.87 -5.06 4.85
N ARG A 84 -2.51 -5.90 5.67
CA ARG A 84 -2.91 -7.26 5.32
C ARG A 84 -3.64 -7.35 3.99
N GLU A 85 -4.63 -6.49 3.74
CA GLU A 85 -5.38 -6.52 2.48
C GLU A 85 -4.48 -6.32 1.27
N PHE A 86 -3.50 -5.42 1.36
CA PHE A 86 -2.59 -5.16 0.25
C PHE A 86 -1.63 -6.33 0.02
N TRP A 87 -0.99 -6.80 1.08
CA TRP A 87 0.02 -7.84 0.97
C TRP A 87 -0.59 -9.20 0.64
N ASP A 88 -1.75 -9.54 1.21
CA ASP A 88 -2.43 -10.79 0.93
C ASP A 88 -3.10 -10.77 -0.45
N PHE A 89 -3.56 -9.60 -0.93
CA PHE A 89 -3.99 -9.45 -2.32
C PHE A 89 -2.85 -9.72 -3.32
N LEU A 90 -1.63 -9.28 -3.00
CA LEU A 90 -0.49 -9.41 -3.90
C LEU A 90 0.20 -10.80 -3.82
N GLY A 91 0.34 -11.36 -2.62
CA GLY A 91 1.13 -12.57 -2.37
C GLY A 91 0.31 -13.81 -1.97
N GLY A 92 -0.99 -13.65 -1.74
CA GLY A 92 -1.87 -14.69 -1.19
C GLY A 92 -2.02 -14.60 0.33
N GLU A 93 -2.99 -15.34 0.86
CA GLU A 93 -3.34 -15.34 2.28
C GLU A 93 -2.12 -15.62 3.19
N GLY A 94 -1.92 -14.79 4.21
CA GLY A 94 -0.82 -14.95 5.18
C GLY A 94 0.48 -14.24 4.81
N THR A 95 0.59 -13.69 3.59
CA THR A 95 1.77 -12.94 3.13
C THR A 95 2.14 -11.81 4.09
N TYR A 96 1.15 -11.09 4.62
CA TYR A 96 1.42 -10.01 5.55
C TYR A 96 2.12 -10.47 6.83
N ASP A 97 1.69 -11.62 7.38
CA ASP A 97 2.29 -12.17 8.60
C ASP A 97 3.72 -12.65 8.35
N GLU A 98 3.98 -13.29 7.20
CA GLU A 98 5.33 -13.68 6.81
C GLU A 98 6.26 -12.47 6.72
N ILE A 99 5.80 -11.38 6.10
CA ILE A 99 6.54 -10.12 6.02
C ILE A 99 6.86 -9.59 7.42
N LEU A 100 5.87 -9.54 8.33
CA LEU A 100 6.07 -9.08 9.71
C LEU A 100 7.07 -9.98 10.47
N GLN A 101 7.01 -11.29 10.28
CA GLN A 101 7.97 -12.22 10.87
C GLN A 101 9.40 -11.97 10.37
N ILE A 102 9.56 -11.71 9.06
CA ILE A 102 10.85 -11.35 8.47
C ILE A 102 11.37 -10.04 9.07
N PHE A 103 10.53 -9.00 9.15
CA PHE A 103 10.90 -7.73 9.77
C PHE A 103 11.36 -7.90 11.22
N LYS A 104 10.63 -8.71 12.01
CA LYS A 104 10.99 -9.02 13.40
C LYS A 104 12.35 -9.71 13.49
N LYS A 105 12.55 -10.78 12.72
CA LYS A 105 13.81 -11.57 12.70
C LYS A 105 15.01 -10.71 12.29
N VAL A 106 14.86 -9.87 11.28
CA VAL A 106 15.92 -8.95 10.83
C VAL A 106 16.17 -7.86 11.87
N GLY A 107 15.10 -7.31 12.44
CA GLY A 107 15.15 -6.32 13.51
C GLY A 107 15.90 -6.81 14.75
N GLU A 108 15.67 -8.04 15.19
CA GLU A 108 16.39 -8.66 16.31
C GLU A 108 17.90 -8.81 16.02
N ARG A 109 18.25 -9.24 14.81
CA ARG A 109 19.66 -9.42 14.41
C ARG A 109 20.42 -8.10 14.24
N LYS A 110 19.74 -7.08 13.71
CA LYS A 110 20.38 -5.81 13.29
C LYS A 110 20.09 -4.64 14.22
N GLY A 111 19.19 -4.79 15.18
CA GLY A 111 18.75 -3.71 16.06
C GLY A 111 19.90 -2.98 16.74
N LYS A 112 20.84 -3.72 17.36
CA LYS A 112 22.02 -3.13 18.02
C LYS A 112 22.91 -2.33 17.07
N GLU A 113 23.08 -2.80 15.83
CA GLU A 113 23.87 -2.11 14.81
C GLU A 113 23.16 -0.83 14.33
N ILE A 114 21.84 -0.90 14.12
CA ILE A 114 21.02 0.25 13.71
C ILE A 114 21.02 1.32 14.81
N THR A 115 20.78 0.93 16.07
CA THR A 115 20.80 1.85 17.21
C THR A 115 22.17 2.51 17.35
N LYS A 116 23.27 1.75 17.25
CA LYS A 116 24.62 2.30 17.30
C LYS A 116 24.85 3.36 16.21
N ARG A 117 24.52 3.06 14.96
CA ARG A 117 24.66 4.00 13.83
C ARG A 117 23.78 5.25 13.97
N LEU A 118 22.61 5.14 14.61
CA LEU A 118 21.73 6.28 14.86
C LEU A 118 22.32 7.20 15.93
N ILE A 119 22.88 6.64 17.00
CA ILE A 119 23.51 7.41 18.07
C ILE A 119 24.79 8.11 17.59
N GLU A 120 25.63 7.44 16.80
CA GLU A 120 26.89 8.01 16.26
C GLU A 120 26.67 9.11 15.20
N ARG A 121 25.44 9.29 14.72
CA ARG A 121 25.07 10.33 13.75
C ARG A 121 24.59 11.63 14.40
N PHE A 122 24.47 11.65 15.73
CA PHE A 122 24.21 12.82 16.56
C PHE A 122 25.43 13.10 17.45
#